data_AF-A0A0J1FUB5-F1
#
_entry.id   AF-A0A0J1FUB5-F1
#
_cell.length_a   1.000
_cell.length_b   1.000
_cell.length_c   1.000
_cell.angle_alpha   90.00
_cell.angle_beta   90.00
_cell.angle_gamma   90.00
#
_symmetry.space_group_name_H-M   'P 1'
#
loop_
_entity.id
_entity.type
_entity.pdbx_description
1 polymer ?
#
loop_
_entity_poly.entity_id
_entity_poly.type
_entity_poly.pdbx_seq_one_letter_code
_entity_poly.pdbx_strand_id
1 'polypeptide(L)' 'MGNTVTLSEIFTTEFMKLYTQFESIEELFSAGGFNVTTEEDYDAIPDKTIDTFVANTTNFPTWKEMLTEAADNYLRRP' A
#
# COMPACT_ATOMS: atom_id res chain seq x y z
N MET A 1 -4.29 18.23 -17.14
CA MET A 1 -4.05 16.79 -17.32
C MET A 1 -3.77 16.23 -15.94
N GLY A 2 -4.64 15.36 -15.42
CA GLY A 2 -4.41 14.72 -14.13
C GLY A 2 -3.42 13.57 -14.34
N ASN A 3 -2.28 13.61 -13.66
CA ASN A 3 -1.38 12.46 -13.59
C ASN A 3 -2.05 11.44 -12.68
N THR A 4 -2.52 10.34 -13.24
CA THR A 4 -2.92 9.15 -12.47
C THR A 4 -1.64 8.42 -12.09
N VAL A 5 -1.31 8.39 -10.80
CA VAL A 5 -0.24 7.56 -10.25
C VAL A 5 -0.84 6.25 -9.75
N THR A 6 -0.13 5.16 -10.00
CA THR A 6 -0.51 3.81 -9.58
C THR A 6 0.01 3.50 -8.17
N LEU A 7 -0.57 2.47 -7.53
CA LEU A 7 -0.08 1.99 -6.23
C LEU A 7 1.40 1.58 -6.31
N SER A 8 1.80 0.86 -7.36
CA SER A 8 3.20 0.44 -7.54
C SER A 8 4.17 1.61 -7.72
N GLU A 9 3.70 2.77 -8.21
CA GLU A 9 4.52 3.99 -8.31
C GLU A 9 4.74 4.67 -6.95
N ILE A 10 3.71 4.72 -6.10
CA ILE A 10 3.83 5.36 -4.77
C ILE A 10 4.45 4.41 -3.73
N PHE A 11 4.17 3.11 -3.81
CA PHE A 11 4.74 2.06 -2.96
C PHE A 11 6.06 1.54 -3.53
N THR A 12 7.04 2.45 -3.54
CA THR A 12 8.37 2.16 -4.06
C THR A 12 9.07 1.07 -3.23
N THR A 13 10.01 0.34 -3.82
CA THR A 13 10.78 -0.68 -3.10
C THR A 13 11.48 -0.15 -1.85
N GLU A 14 11.96 1.10 -1.87
CA GLU A 14 12.57 1.73 -0.70
C GLU A 14 11.55 1.94 0.43
N PHE A 15 10.36 2.43 0.09
CA PHE A 15 9.27 2.58 1.05
C PHE A 15 8.85 1.22 1.63
N MET A 16 8.68 0.22 0.77
CA MET A 16 8.27 -1.13 1.18
C MET A 16 9.29 -1.75 2.14
N LYS A 17 10.59 -1.64 1.84
CA LYS A 17 11.66 -2.12 2.71
C LYS A 17 11.83 -1.34 4.01
N LEU A 18 11.41 -0.07 4.03
CA LEU A 18 11.50 0.78 5.23
C LEU A 18 10.41 0.46 6.25
N TYR A 19 9.19 0.16 5.80
CA TYR A 19 8.02 0.02 6.68
C TYR A 19 7.44 -1.39 6.74
N THR A 20 7.93 -2.31 5.91
CA THR A 20 7.42 -3.69 5.80
C THR A 20 8.57 -4.66 5.55
N GLN A 21 8.29 -5.96 5.58
CA GLN A 21 9.24 -7.02 5.20
C GLN A 21 9.21 -7.38 3.70
N PHE A 22 8.37 -6.72 2.90
CA PHE A 22 8.12 -7.04 1.49
C PHE A 22 8.92 -6.14 0.55
N GLU A 23 9.16 -6.59 -0.67
CA GLU A 23 9.88 -5.79 -1.68
C GLU A 23 8.94 -4.91 -2.54
N SER A 24 7.66 -5.25 -2.60
CA SER A 24 6.65 -4.55 -3.40
C SER A 24 5.25 -4.62 -2.80
N ILE A 25 4.35 -3.75 -3.27
CA ILE A 25 2.95 -3.73 -2.82
C ILE A 25 2.19 -4.99 -3.24
N GLU A 26 2.54 -5.57 -4.38
CA GLU A 26 1.97 -6.82 -4.88
C GLU A 26 2.32 -7.99 -3.95
N GLU A 27 3.56 -8.04 -3.42
CA GLU A 27 3.95 -9.04 -2.42
C GLU A 27 3.16 -8.88 -1.11
N LEU A 28 2.98 -7.64 -0.65
CA LEU A 28 2.18 -7.33 0.54
C LEU A 28 0.73 -7.84 0.35
N PHE A 29 0.09 -7.52 -0.78
CA PHE A 29 -1.28 -7.97 -1.05
C PHE A 29 -1.39 -9.48 -1.20
N SER A 30 -0.44 -10.11 -1.91
CA SER A 30 -0.37 -11.56 -2.03
C SER A 30 -0.25 -12.26 -0.68
N ALA A 31 0.57 -11.71 0.24
CA ALA A 31 0.70 -12.23 1.60
C ALA A 31 -0.59 -12.09 2.44
N GLY A 32 -1.42 -11.09 2.14
CA GLY A 32 -2.74 -10.92 2.75
C GLY A 32 -3.85 -11.73 2.08
N GLY A 33 -3.56 -12.43 0.98
CA GLY A 33 -4.57 -13.10 0.15
C GLY A 33 -5.48 -12.11 -0.59
N PHE A 34 -5.05 -10.86 -0.75
CA PHE A 34 -5.76 -9.84 -1.50
C PHE A 34 -5.36 -9.91 -2.97
N ASN A 35 -6.34 -10.04 -3.85
CA ASN A 35 -6.12 -9.97 -5.29
C ASN A 35 -6.47 -8.56 -5.79
N VAL A 36 -5.59 -7.59 -5.54
CA VAL A 36 -5.79 -6.20 -5.96
C VAL A 36 -5.08 -5.97 -7.29
N THR A 37 -5.84 -5.90 -8.38
CA THR A 37 -5.32 -5.59 -9.72
C THR A 37 -5.88 -4.28 -10.27
N THR A 38 -6.97 -3.78 -9.66
CA THR A 38 -7.68 -2.55 -10.01
C THR A 38 -8.10 -1.79 -8.76
N GLU A 39 -8.52 -0.53 -8.92
CA GLU A 39 -9.09 0.27 -7.83
C GLU A 39 -10.40 -0.35 -7.29
N GLU A 40 -11.19 -0.98 -8.16
CA GLU A 40 -12.43 -1.68 -7.80
C GLU A 40 -12.16 -2.94 -6.96
N ASP A 41 -11.05 -3.65 -7.21
CA ASP A 41 -10.65 -4.79 -6.38
C ASP A 41 -10.30 -4.35 -4.95
N TYR A 42 -9.74 -3.15 -4.80
CA TYR A 42 -9.47 -2.57 -3.48
C TYR A 42 -10.77 -2.18 -2.77
N ASP A 43 -11.70 -1.51 -3.44
CA ASP A 43 -13.00 -1.09 -2.87
C ASP A 43 -13.86 -2.29 -2.42
N ALA A 44 -13.61 -3.48 -2.97
CA ALA A 44 -14.27 -4.71 -2.56
C ALA A 44 -13.73 -5.29 -1.23
N ILE A 45 -12.55 -4.86 -0.77
CA ILE A 45 -11.94 -5.34 0.47
C ILE A 45 -12.57 -4.58 1.66
N PRO A 46 -13.11 -5.28 2.67
CA PRO A 46 -13.61 -4.60 3.87
C PRO A 46 -12.47 -3.85 4.59
N ASP A 47 -12.66 -2.56 4.89
CA ASP A 47 -11.69 -1.70 5.58
C ASP A 47 -11.04 -2.39 6.79
N LYS A 48 -11.86 -3.00 7.65
CA LYS A 48 -11.39 -3.70 8.85
C LYS A 48 -10.43 -4.84 8.52
N THR A 49 -10.65 -5.56 7.42
CA THR A 49 -9.81 -6.68 6.99
C THR A 49 -8.44 -6.18 6.56
N ILE A 50 -8.38 -5.16 5.70
CA ILE A 50 -7.11 -4.62 5.23
C ILE A 50 -6.37 -3.88 6.34
N ASP A 51 -7.07 -3.12 7.18
CA ASP A 51 -6.47 -2.44 8.34
C ASP A 51 -5.84 -3.44 9.32
N THR A 52 -6.54 -4.53 9.63
CA THR A 52 -6.00 -5.58 10.50
C THR A 52 -4.75 -6.21 9.91
N PHE A 53 -4.74 -6.46 8.60
CA PHE A 53 -3.57 -7.02 7.94
C PHE A 53 -2.38 -6.05 7.93
N VAL A 54 -2.62 -4.78 7.60
CA VAL A 54 -1.59 -3.72 7.59
C VAL A 54 -0.99 -3.53 8.98
N ALA A 55 -1.82 -3.47 10.02
CA ALA A 55 -1.38 -3.35 11.41
C ALA A 55 -0.49 -4.51 11.88
N ASN A 56 -0.66 -5.71 11.30
CA ASN A 56 0.10 -6.90 11.67
C ASN A 56 1.38 -7.09 10.86
N THR A 57 1.49 -6.48 9.68
CA THR A 57 2.56 -6.76 8.70
C THR A 57 3.42 -5.56 8.35
N THR A 58 3.04 -4.38 8.83
CA THR A 58 3.70 -3.10 8.56
C THR A 58 3.82 -2.28 9.84
N ASN A 59 4.52 -1.16 9.74
CA ASN A 59 4.64 -0.19 10.84
C ASN A 59 3.43 0.77 10.96
N PHE A 60 2.37 0.59 10.16
CA PHE A 60 1.19 1.45 10.14
C PHE A 60 -0.01 0.76 10.77
N PRO A 61 -0.88 1.50 11.49
CA PRO A 61 -2.05 0.91 12.16
C PRO A 61 -3.26 0.73 11.21
N THR A 62 -3.29 1.43 10.08
CA THR A 62 -4.37 1.37 9.10
C THR A 62 -3.81 1.46 7.67
N TRP A 63 -4.55 0.92 6.71
CA TRP A 63 -4.21 1.03 5.30
C TRP A 63 -4.18 2.48 4.82
N LYS A 64 -5.14 3.29 5.29
CA LYS A 64 -5.22 4.71 4.93
C LYS A 64 -3.97 5.48 5.38
N GLU A 65 -3.47 5.21 6.58
CA GLU A 65 -2.24 5.85 7.08
C GLU A 65 -1.02 5.43 6.26
N MET A 66 -0.90 4.14 5.95
CA MET A 66 0.15 3.62 5.07
C MET A 66 0.11 4.26 3.68
N LEU A 67 -1.07 4.36 3.07
CA LEU A 67 -1.28 4.97 1.76
C LEU A 67 -0.92 6.47 1.77
N THR A 68 -1.32 7.17 2.83
CA THR A 68 -1.02 8.61 2.99
C THR A 68 0.49 8.83 3.10
N GLU A 69 1.20 8.05 3.92
CA GLU A 69 2.65 8.18 4.07
C GLU A 69 3.39 7.79 2.78
N ALA A 70 2.93 6.77 2.05
CA ALA A 70 3.51 6.40 0.75
C ALA A 70 3.37 7.51 -0.29
N ALA A 71 2.17 8.11 -0.39
CA ALA A 71 1.93 9.24 -1.29
C ALA A 71 2.79 10.47 -0.91
N ASP A 72 2.85 10.81 0.38
CA ASP A 72 3.69 11.89 0.88
C ASP A 72 5.18 11.63 0.62
N ASN A 73 5.65 10.40 0.82
CA ASN A 73 7.03 10.00 0.53
C ASN A 73 7.33 10.17 -0.96
N TYR A 74 6.44 9.70 -1.83
CA TYR A 74 6.57 9.82 -3.29
C TYR A 74 6.65 11.29 -3.74
N LEU A 75 5.80 12.17 -3.19
CA LEU A 75 5.80 13.60 -3.52
C LEU A 75 7.04 14.36 -3.00
N ARG A 76 7.69 13.85 -1.95
CA ARG A 76 8.93 14.43 -1.39
C ARG A 76 10.19 13.96 -2.12
N ARG A 77 10.09 12.98 -3.02
CA ARG A 77 11.25 12.53 -3.81
C ARG A 77 11.70 13.63 -4.77
N PRO A 78 13.02 13.92 -4.83
CA PRO A 78 13.58 14.96 -5.70
C PRO A 78 13.53 14.62 -7.19
#